data_AF-A0A0W8F3P6-F1
#
_entry.id   AF-A0A0W8F3P6-F1
#
_cell.length_a   1.000
_cell.length_b   1.000
_cell.length_c   1.000
_cell.angle_alpha   90.00
_cell.angle_beta   90.00
_cell.angle_gamma   90.00
#
_symmetry.space_group_name_H-M   'P 1'
#
loop_
_entity.id
_entity.type
_entity.pdbx_description
1 polymer ?
#
loop_
_entity_poly.entity_id
_entity_poly.type
_entity_poly.pdbx_seq_one_letter_code
_entity_poly.pdbx_strand_id
1 'polypeptide(L)'
;MKNRTKDTAQLIVLTHNYTFFKEVKNWYLRLDYHKKRDEEKNCCFYMLQNSYITGKRVSQLEYLDDLLRDYDSEYHYLFSLVYQTSKSDAKSLKNYYLFPNVSRRLLESFLAFRVPSKKNLNAKMKEIKFDPVKRDRIYRFVNENSHSGYISGDADRDLSYLAETQQVSKDIIDLIKEVDVSHYDEMIKIANPR
;
A
#
# COMPACT_ATOMS: atom_id res chain seq x y z
N MET A 1 -9.71 23.70 -14.29
CA MET A 1 -10.18 22.72 -15.30
C MET A 1 -11.68 22.51 -15.17
N LYS A 2 -12.16 21.95 -14.04
CA LYS A 2 -13.58 21.69 -13.75
C LYS A 2 -14.58 22.73 -14.27
N ASN A 3 -14.44 24.01 -13.89
CA ASN A 3 -15.39 25.05 -14.32
C ASN A 3 -15.30 25.40 -15.81
N ARG A 4 -14.12 25.23 -16.42
CA ARG A 4 -13.89 25.56 -17.84
C ARG A 4 -14.37 24.45 -18.78
N THR A 5 -14.52 23.24 -18.28
CA THR A 5 -14.93 22.05 -19.04
C THR A 5 -16.28 21.52 -18.56
N LYS A 6 -17.12 22.36 -17.94
CA LYS A 6 -18.41 21.94 -17.38
C LYS A 6 -19.45 21.66 -18.48
N ASP A 7 -19.37 22.39 -19.59
CA ASP A 7 -20.33 22.32 -20.70
C ASP A 7 -19.85 21.39 -21.83
N THR A 8 -18.71 20.70 -21.64
CA THR A 8 -18.16 19.79 -22.65
C THR A 8 -18.84 18.43 -22.57
N ALA A 9 -19.32 17.91 -23.70
CA ALA A 9 -19.94 16.59 -23.78
C ALA A 9 -18.96 15.43 -23.50
N GLN A 10 -17.68 15.59 -23.88
CA GLN A 10 -16.63 14.61 -23.64
C GLN A 10 -15.32 15.33 -23.30
N LEU A 11 -14.61 14.83 -22.29
CA LEU A 11 -13.30 15.35 -21.89
C LEU A 11 -12.26 14.22 -21.97
N ILE A 12 -11.21 14.45 -22.75
CA ILE A 12 -10.03 13.57 -22.82
C ILE A 12 -8.85 14.31 -22.21
N VAL A 13 -8.25 13.74 -21.17
CA VAL A 13 -7.10 14.32 -20.48
C VAL A 13 -5.88 13.43 -20.71
N LEU A 14 -4.86 13.98 -21.37
CA LEU A 14 -3.57 13.33 -21.58
C LEU A 14 -2.53 14.04 -20.70
N THR A 15 -1.84 13.28 -19.84
CA THR A 15 -0.85 13.85 -18.93
C THR A 15 0.27 12.86 -18.64
N HIS A 16 1.49 13.38 -18.51
CA HIS A 16 2.64 12.65 -17.96
C HIS A 16 2.90 13.03 -16.49
N ASN A 17 2.19 14.04 -15.97
CA ASN A 17 2.29 14.49 -14.59
C ASN A 17 1.36 13.65 -13.71
N TYR A 18 1.96 12.82 -12.85
CA TYR A 18 1.24 11.92 -11.96
C TYR A 18 0.40 12.64 -10.90
N THR A 19 0.88 13.76 -10.36
CA THR A 19 0.13 14.56 -9.38
C THR A 19 -1.14 15.12 -10.02
N PHE A 20 -1.03 15.66 -11.23
CA PHE A 20 -2.19 16.14 -11.96
C PHE A 20 -3.17 15.02 -12.31
N PHE A 21 -2.66 13.86 -12.73
CA PHE A 21 -3.48 12.67 -12.98
C PHE A 21 -4.31 12.28 -11.74
N LYS A 22 -3.69 12.22 -10.55
CA LYS A 22 -4.39 11.90 -9.30
C LYS A 22 -5.52 12.88 -8.99
N GLU A 23 -5.30 14.18 -9.18
CA GLU A 23 -6.35 15.19 -8.96
C GLU A 23 -7.54 15.00 -9.90
N VAL A 24 -7.28 14.69 -11.18
CA VAL A 24 -8.32 14.42 -12.17
C VAL A 24 -9.04 13.11 -11.83
N LYS A 25 -8.30 12.03 -11.54
CA LYS A 25 -8.85 10.74 -11.10
C LYS A 25 -9.80 10.92 -9.92
N ASN A 26 -9.35 11.60 -8.87
CA ASN A 26 -10.13 11.82 -7.66
C ASN A 26 -11.34 12.72 -7.90
N TRP A 27 -11.25 13.70 -8.81
CA TRP A 27 -12.42 14.47 -9.22
C TRP A 27 -13.48 13.57 -9.88
N TYR A 28 -13.11 12.72 -10.84
CA TYR A 28 -14.08 11.86 -11.53
C TYR A 28 -14.63 10.72 -10.67
N LEU A 29 -13.80 10.06 -9.85
CA LEU A 29 -14.27 9.04 -8.90
C LEU A 29 -15.30 9.61 -7.91
N ARG A 30 -15.17 10.87 -7.49
CA ARG A 30 -16.17 11.55 -6.64
C ARG A 30 -17.49 11.84 -7.36
N LEU A 31 -17.47 12.02 -8.68
CA LEU A 31 -18.70 12.17 -9.46
C LEU A 31 -19.45 10.83 -9.54
N ASP A 32 -18.71 9.74 -9.72
CA ASP A 32 -19.29 8.39 -9.78
C ASP A 32 -19.68 7.84 -8.39
N TYR A 33 -19.13 8.37 -7.30
CA TYR A 33 -19.44 7.95 -5.92
C TYR A 33 -20.94 8.03 -5.56
N HIS A 34 -21.68 8.96 -6.17
CA HIS A 34 -23.10 9.14 -5.94
C HIS A 34 -24.00 8.25 -6.82
N LYS A 35 -23.41 7.49 -7.76
CA LYS A 35 -24.16 6.61 -8.66
C LYS A 35 -24.43 5.24 -8.05
N LYS A 36 -25.57 4.64 -8.41
CA LYS A 36 -25.88 3.25 -8.04
C LYS A 36 -25.02 2.26 -8.85
N ARG A 37 -24.85 1.06 -8.30
CA ARG A 37 -23.98 -0.02 -8.82
C ARG A 37 -24.25 -0.43 -10.28
N ASP A 38 -25.48 -0.23 -10.76
CA ASP A 38 -25.93 -0.63 -12.11
C ASP A 38 -25.89 0.52 -13.14
N GLU A 39 -25.41 1.71 -12.76
CA GLU A 39 -25.26 2.83 -13.69
C GLU A 39 -23.90 2.78 -14.41
N GLU A 40 -23.90 3.05 -15.72
CA GLU A 40 -22.67 3.14 -16.50
C GLU A 40 -21.69 4.14 -15.86
N LYS A 41 -20.44 3.69 -15.65
CA LYS A 41 -19.35 4.54 -15.16
C LYS A 41 -19.11 5.66 -16.17
N ASN A 42 -19.08 6.90 -15.71
CA ASN A 42 -18.91 8.05 -16.60
C ASN A 42 -17.45 8.27 -17.03
N CYS A 43 -16.52 7.47 -16.53
CA CYS A 43 -15.09 7.67 -16.78
C CYS A 43 -14.32 6.35 -16.87
N CYS A 44 -13.27 6.38 -17.69
CA CYS A 44 -12.29 5.31 -17.83
C CYS A 44 -10.89 5.90 -17.66
N PHE A 45 -9.99 5.15 -17.03
CA PHE A 45 -8.59 5.53 -16.85
C PHE A 45 -7.69 4.57 -17.62
N TYR A 46 -6.70 5.13 -18.28
CA TYR A 46 -5.76 4.39 -19.12
C TYR A 46 -4.32 4.80 -18.81
N MET A 47 -3.38 3.93 -19.13
CA MET A 47 -1.95 4.21 -19.10
C MET A 47 -1.26 3.72 -20.38
N LEU A 48 -0.14 4.34 -20.73
CA LEU A 48 0.69 3.91 -21.86
C LEU A 48 1.75 2.94 -21.37
N GLN A 49 1.73 1.71 -21.87
CA GLN A 49 2.74 0.71 -21.63
C GLN A 49 3.68 0.62 -22.83
N ASN A 50 4.99 0.66 -22.57
CA ASN A 50 5.99 0.48 -23.61
C ASN A 50 6.49 -0.96 -23.60
N SER A 51 6.60 -1.56 -24.78
CA SER A 51 7.17 -2.88 -24.99
C SER A 51 8.12 -2.86 -26.20
N TYR A 52 8.88 -3.94 -26.37
CA TYR A 52 9.73 -4.14 -27.53
C TYR A 52 9.20 -5.34 -28.31
N ILE A 53 8.81 -5.11 -29.56
CA ILE A 53 8.40 -6.17 -30.49
C ILE A 53 9.43 -6.16 -31.63
N THR A 54 10.14 -7.28 -31.82
CA THR A 54 11.18 -7.43 -32.86
C THR A 54 12.24 -6.32 -32.83
N GLY A 55 12.68 -5.92 -31.64
CA GLY A 55 13.70 -4.87 -31.45
C GLY A 55 13.20 -3.44 -31.66
N LYS A 56 11.94 -3.23 -32.04
CA LYS A 56 11.32 -1.91 -32.14
C LYS A 56 10.50 -1.61 -30.89
N ARG A 57 10.65 -0.39 -30.37
CA ARG A 57 9.81 0.12 -29.28
C ARG A 57 8.38 0.34 -29.81
N VAL A 58 7.41 -0.23 -29.10
CA VAL A 58 5.98 -0.08 -29.36
C VAL A 58 5.33 0.42 -28.07
N SER A 59 4.31 1.26 -28.18
CA SER A 59 3.49 1.69 -27.06
C SER A 59 2.06 1.21 -27.25
N GLN A 60 1.45 0.70 -26.19
CA GLN A 60 0.06 0.28 -26.16
C GLN A 60 -0.70 1.06 -25.09
N LEU A 61 -1.95 1.39 -25.39
CA LEU A 61 -2.85 1.99 -24.42
C LEU A 61 -3.57 0.86 -23.69
N GLU A 62 -3.34 0.77 -22.39
CA GLU A 62 -3.93 -0.23 -21.52
C GLU A 62 -4.79 0.43 -20.45
N TYR A 63 -5.67 -0.34 -19.83
CA TYR A 63 -6.39 0.13 -18.65
C TYR A 63 -5.40 0.50 -17.54
N LEU A 64 -5.77 1.49 -16.72
CA LEU A 64 -4.98 1.87 -15.57
C LEU A 64 -4.81 0.66 -14.64
N ASP A 65 -3.55 0.42 -14.25
CA ASP A 65 -3.20 -0.62 -13.28
C ASP A 65 -4.01 -0.48 -11.97
N ASP A 66 -4.47 -1.60 -11.44
CA ASP A 66 -5.29 -1.68 -10.23
C ASP A 66 -4.63 -0.97 -9.03
N LEU A 67 -3.29 -1.01 -8.92
CA LEU A 67 -2.54 -0.32 -7.88
C LEU A 67 -2.80 1.19 -7.91
N LEU A 68 -2.73 1.79 -9.11
CA LEU A 68 -2.89 3.23 -9.31
C LEU A 68 -4.36 3.65 -9.26
N ARG A 69 -5.25 2.71 -9.59
CA ARG A 69 -6.70 2.90 -9.52
C ARG A 69 -7.15 2.94 -8.06
N ASP A 70 -6.80 1.91 -7.30
CA ASP A 70 -7.45 1.58 -6.03
C ASP A 70 -6.77 2.26 -4.83
N TYR A 71 -5.50 2.68 -4.95
CA TYR A 71 -4.75 3.29 -3.85
C TYR A 71 -4.24 4.70 -4.19
N ASP A 72 -4.56 5.66 -3.32
CA ASP A 72 -4.12 7.06 -3.47
C ASP A 72 -2.73 7.34 -2.88
N SER A 73 -2.28 6.48 -1.97
CA SER A 73 -0.97 6.56 -1.35
C SER A 73 -0.36 5.18 -1.20
N GLU A 74 0.97 5.13 -1.22
CA GLU A 74 1.70 3.92 -0.90
C GLU A 74 1.35 3.41 0.50
N TYR A 75 1.13 4.30 1.46
CA TYR A 75 0.71 3.92 2.82
C TYR A 75 -0.56 3.06 2.82
N HIS A 76 -1.56 3.43 2.00
CA HIS A 76 -2.80 2.66 1.86
C HIS A 76 -2.53 1.26 1.28
N TYR A 77 -1.68 1.18 0.26
CA TYR A 77 -1.31 -0.09 -0.36
C TYR A 77 -0.51 -1.00 0.58
N LEU A 78 0.47 -0.45 1.31
CA LEU A 78 1.25 -1.24 2.27
C LEU A 78 0.36 -1.77 3.40
N PHE A 79 -0.59 -0.96 3.88
CA PHE A 79 -1.56 -1.43 4.86
C PHE A 79 -2.44 -2.56 4.30
N SER A 80 -2.94 -2.43 3.07
CA SER A 80 -3.80 -3.46 2.48
C SER A 80 -3.07 -4.79 2.29
N LEU A 81 -1.79 -4.75 1.87
CA LEU A 81 -0.95 -5.95 1.79
C LEU A 81 -0.79 -6.63 3.16
N VAL A 82 -0.39 -5.88 4.19
CA VAL A 82 -0.22 -6.42 5.55
C VAL A 82 -1.55 -6.93 6.11
N TYR A 83 -2.64 -6.21 5.86
CA TYR A 83 -3.97 -6.61 6.29
C TYR A 83 -4.42 -7.93 5.63
N GLN A 84 -4.29 -8.06 4.31
CA GLN A 84 -4.65 -9.30 3.61
C GLN A 84 -3.81 -10.48 4.09
N THR A 85 -2.50 -10.29 4.27
CA THR A 85 -1.62 -11.32 4.84
C THR A 85 -1.96 -11.66 6.29
N SER A 86 -2.49 -10.73 7.09
CA SER A 86 -2.97 -11.05 8.44
C SER A 86 -4.19 -11.98 8.46
N LYS A 87 -4.91 -12.10 7.34
CA LYS A 87 -6.16 -12.87 7.23
C LYS A 87 -6.01 -14.22 6.56
N SER A 88 -5.00 -14.41 5.74
CA SER A 88 -4.82 -15.62 4.95
C SER A 88 -3.35 -15.98 4.81
N ASP A 89 -3.06 -17.27 4.78
CA ASP A 89 -1.73 -17.75 4.46
C ASP A 89 -1.36 -17.46 3.00
N ALA A 90 -0.09 -17.16 2.76
CA ALA A 90 0.42 -17.03 1.42
C ALA A 90 0.32 -18.37 0.69
N LYS A 91 -0.12 -18.27 -0.57
CA LYS A 91 -0.07 -19.38 -1.52
C LYS A 91 1.36 -19.88 -1.78
N SER A 92 2.37 -19.05 -1.51
CA SER A 92 3.79 -19.39 -1.65
C SER A 92 4.63 -18.55 -0.69
N LEU A 93 5.62 -19.18 -0.04
CA LEU A 93 6.59 -18.49 0.84
C LEU A 93 7.37 -17.37 0.12
N LYS A 94 7.52 -17.46 -1.21
CA LYS A 94 8.12 -16.37 -2.02
C LYS A 94 7.39 -15.05 -1.82
N ASN A 95 6.07 -15.10 -1.61
CA ASN A 95 5.25 -13.90 -1.42
C ASN A 95 5.53 -13.20 -0.08
N TYR A 96 6.14 -13.91 0.89
CA TYR A 96 6.52 -13.34 2.19
C TYR A 96 7.92 -12.73 2.21
N TYR A 97 8.73 -12.95 1.17
CA TYR A 97 10.12 -12.50 1.15
C TYR A 97 10.29 -10.98 1.30
N LEU A 98 9.33 -10.20 0.80
CA LEU A 98 9.37 -8.73 0.85
C LEU A 98 8.66 -8.15 2.09
N PHE A 99 7.99 -8.98 2.89
CA PHE A 99 7.14 -8.52 3.98
C PHE A 99 7.87 -7.79 5.12
N PRO A 100 9.11 -8.13 5.49
CA PRO A 100 9.86 -7.33 6.45
C PRO A 100 9.97 -5.86 6.04
N ASN A 101 10.25 -5.61 4.75
CA ASN A 101 10.36 -4.25 4.21
C ASN A 101 9.00 -3.55 4.12
N VAL A 102 7.97 -4.25 3.65
CA VAL A 102 6.59 -3.72 3.58
C VAL A 102 6.12 -3.32 4.98
N SER A 103 6.28 -4.23 5.95
CA SER A 103 5.91 -4.04 7.35
C SER A 103 6.66 -2.89 8.00
N ARG A 104 7.97 -2.80 7.78
CA ARG A 104 8.79 -1.70 8.29
C ARG A 104 8.30 -0.35 7.81
N ARG A 105 8.09 -0.20 6.50
CA ARG A 105 7.67 1.07 5.88
C ARG A 105 6.27 1.47 6.35
N LEU A 106 5.37 0.50 6.52
CA LEU A 106 4.04 0.74 7.11
C LEU A 106 4.15 1.28 8.53
N LEU A 107 4.94 0.63 9.40
CA LEU A 107 5.13 1.04 10.79
C LEU A 107 5.83 2.38 10.92
N GLU A 108 6.88 2.63 10.15
CA GLU A 108 7.59 3.91 10.14
C GLU A 108 6.64 5.05 9.72
N SER A 109 5.80 4.82 8.70
CA SER A 109 4.80 5.79 8.24
C SER A 109 3.73 6.04 9.30
N PHE A 110 3.16 5.00 9.89
CA PHE A 110 2.15 5.13 10.95
C PHE A 110 2.70 5.85 12.19
N LEU A 111 3.86 5.42 12.68
CA LEU A 111 4.49 5.97 13.88
C LEU A 111 5.14 7.34 13.64
N ALA A 112 5.36 7.77 12.39
CA ALA A 112 5.71 9.15 12.07
C ALA A 112 4.68 10.14 12.58
N PHE A 113 3.40 9.82 12.45
CA PHE A 113 2.31 10.67 12.92
C PHE A 113 1.97 10.45 14.39
N ARG A 114 2.03 9.19 14.87
CA ARG A 114 1.67 8.87 16.27
C ARG A 114 2.74 9.29 17.29
N VAL A 115 4.02 9.18 16.93
CA VAL A 115 5.15 9.49 17.82
C VAL A 115 6.19 10.34 17.06
N PRO A 116 5.86 11.61 16.73
CA PRO A 116 6.73 12.47 15.93
C PRO A 116 7.98 12.92 16.69
N SER A 117 7.96 12.88 18.03
CA SER A 117 9.07 13.34 18.89
C SER A 117 10.30 12.43 18.87
N LYS A 118 10.17 11.18 18.42
CA LYS A 118 11.28 10.21 18.36
C LYS A 118 11.77 10.02 16.92
N LYS A 119 13.07 9.80 16.75
CA LYS A 119 13.69 9.69 15.41
C LYS A 119 13.67 8.26 14.85
N ASN A 120 14.06 7.27 15.63
CA ASN A 120 14.20 5.88 15.16
C ASN A 120 12.98 5.01 15.52
N LEU A 121 12.77 3.94 14.75
CA LEU A 121 11.62 3.04 14.90
C LEU A 121 11.55 2.38 16.29
N ASN A 122 12.68 1.94 16.85
CA ASN A 122 12.73 1.32 18.18
C ASN A 122 12.20 2.27 19.26
N ALA A 123 12.69 3.50 19.28
CA ALA A 123 12.25 4.53 20.22
C ALA A 123 10.76 4.84 20.06
N LYS A 124 10.23 4.86 18.83
CA LYS A 124 8.78 5.03 18.58
C LYS A 124 7.96 3.86 19.12
N MET A 125 8.40 2.63 18.89
CA MET A 125 7.74 1.40 19.37
C MET A 125 7.69 1.33 20.90
N LYS A 126 8.69 1.87 21.60
CA LYS A 126 8.72 1.91 23.08
C LYS A 126 7.73 2.90 23.70
N GLU A 127 7.30 3.92 22.97
CA GLU A 127 6.38 4.96 23.46
C GLU A 127 4.90 4.57 23.32
N ILE A 128 4.59 3.62 22.44
CA ILE A 128 3.22 3.13 22.28
C ILE A 128 2.88 2.09 23.36
N LYS A 129 1.62 2.12 23.82
CA LYS A 129 1.06 1.09 24.71
C LYS A 129 0.58 -0.07 23.86
N PHE A 130 1.32 -1.17 23.87
CA PHE A 130 1.02 -2.41 23.19
C PHE A 130 1.67 -3.58 23.93
N ASP A 131 1.19 -4.81 23.71
CA ASP A 131 1.76 -6.00 24.33
C ASP A 131 3.28 -6.09 24.06
N PRO A 132 4.13 -6.19 25.11
CA PRO A 132 5.58 -6.13 24.96
C PRO A 132 6.14 -7.31 24.15
N VAL A 133 5.55 -8.50 24.28
CA VAL A 133 6.01 -9.70 23.56
C VAL A 133 5.73 -9.57 22.07
N LYS A 134 4.51 -9.17 21.70
CA LYS A 134 4.14 -8.88 20.31
C LYS A 134 4.98 -7.74 19.75
N ARG A 135 5.17 -6.65 20.50
CA ARG A 135 5.99 -5.50 20.08
C ARG A 135 7.42 -5.92 19.75
N ASP A 136 8.05 -6.69 20.62
CA ASP A 136 9.44 -7.11 20.44
C ASP A 136 9.57 -8.09 19.26
N ARG A 137 8.58 -8.98 19.06
CA ARG A 137 8.48 -9.84 17.86
C ARG A 137 8.37 -9.02 16.56
N ILE A 138 7.47 -8.03 16.52
CA ILE A 138 7.33 -7.13 15.37
C ILE A 138 8.66 -6.43 15.09
N TYR A 139 9.27 -5.84 16.13
CA TYR A 139 10.51 -5.10 15.98
C TYR A 139 11.65 -5.98 15.47
N ARG A 140 11.81 -7.18 16.01
CA ARG A 140 12.79 -8.17 15.54
C ARG A 140 12.60 -8.46 14.05
N PHE A 141 11.36 -8.82 13.66
CA PHE A 141 11.01 -9.14 12.28
C PHE A 141 11.37 -8.03 11.30
N VAL A 142 10.97 -6.78 11.59
CA VAL A 142 11.21 -5.63 10.70
C VAL A 142 12.60 -5.04 10.81
N ASN A 143 13.38 -5.35 11.86
CA ASN A 143 14.73 -4.82 12.01
C ASN A 143 15.78 -5.77 11.43
N GLU A 144 15.67 -7.07 11.69
CA GLU A 144 16.67 -8.05 11.25
C GLU A 144 16.51 -8.36 9.75
N ASN A 145 15.27 -8.47 9.27
CA ASN A 145 15.03 -8.99 7.93
C ASN A 145 14.84 -7.90 6.84
N SER A 146 14.97 -6.60 7.20
CA SER A 146 14.71 -5.48 6.27
C SER A 146 15.96 -4.82 5.67
N HIS A 147 17.17 -5.13 6.15
CA HIS A 147 18.39 -4.43 5.71
C HIS A 147 18.98 -5.05 4.44
N SER A 148 19.46 -4.19 3.52
CA SER A 148 20.08 -4.62 2.25
C SER A 148 21.44 -5.32 2.42
N GLY A 149 22.11 -5.14 3.56
CA GLY A 149 23.40 -5.77 3.88
C GLY A 149 23.35 -7.31 3.89
N TYR A 150 22.15 -7.88 4.04
CA TYR A 150 21.87 -9.32 4.03
C TYR A 150 21.73 -9.95 2.64
N ILE A 151 21.93 -9.17 1.56
CA ILE A 151 22.04 -9.69 0.18
C ILE A 151 23.49 -10.15 -0.10
N SER A 152 24.43 -9.79 0.78
CA SER A 152 25.86 -10.07 0.68
C SER A 152 26.22 -11.46 1.23
N GLY A 153 25.89 -12.53 0.51
CA GLY A 153 26.66 -13.79 0.61
C GLY A 153 26.47 -14.72 1.82
N ASP A 154 25.57 -14.46 2.77
CA ASP A 154 25.29 -15.44 3.83
C ASP A 154 24.43 -16.60 3.30
N ALA A 155 25.06 -17.76 3.14
CA ALA A 155 24.40 -19.03 2.84
C ALA A 155 23.47 -19.52 3.97
N ASP A 156 23.51 -18.87 5.13
CA ASP A 156 22.75 -19.19 6.36
C ASP A 156 21.54 -18.25 6.57
N ARG A 157 20.81 -17.93 5.50
CA ARG A 157 19.58 -17.15 5.64
C ARG A 157 18.56 -17.99 6.41
N ASP A 158 18.33 -17.66 7.68
CA ASP A 158 17.24 -18.28 8.44
C ASP A 158 15.91 -17.86 7.84
N LEU A 159 15.35 -18.71 6.97
CA LEU A 159 14.06 -18.49 6.31
C LEU A 159 12.89 -18.79 7.25
N SER A 160 13.13 -19.11 8.53
CA SER A 160 12.08 -19.29 9.53
C SER A 160 11.20 -18.06 9.69
N TYR A 161 11.73 -16.85 9.40
CA TYR A 161 10.91 -15.62 9.45
C TYR A 161 9.73 -15.67 8.46
N LEU A 162 9.85 -16.41 7.35
CA LEU A 162 8.76 -16.58 6.39
C LEU A 162 7.57 -17.29 7.04
N ALA A 163 7.82 -18.24 7.94
CA ALA A 163 6.77 -18.95 8.66
C ALA A 163 6.05 -18.06 9.68
N GLU A 164 6.75 -17.10 10.32
CA GLU A 164 6.11 -16.17 11.26
C GLU A 164 5.47 -14.94 10.58
N THR A 165 5.68 -14.73 9.28
CA THR A 165 5.23 -13.51 8.55
C THR A 165 3.74 -13.23 8.71
N GLN A 166 2.89 -14.26 8.62
CA GLN A 166 1.45 -14.11 8.80
C GLN A 166 1.10 -13.63 10.23
N GLN A 167 1.71 -14.27 11.24
CA GLN A 167 1.49 -13.94 12.64
C GLN A 167 1.99 -12.54 12.99
N VAL A 168 3.16 -12.15 12.46
CA VAL A 168 3.68 -10.78 12.64
C VAL A 168 2.78 -9.76 11.95
N SER A 169 2.28 -10.07 10.75
CA SER A 169 1.32 -9.20 10.06
C SER A 169 0.06 -8.99 10.88
N LYS A 170 -0.45 -10.04 11.53
CA LYS A 170 -1.57 -9.94 12.48
C LYS A 170 -1.25 -9.05 13.66
N ASP A 171 -0.07 -9.19 14.27
CA ASP A 171 0.30 -8.32 15.39
C ASP A 171 0.46 -6.85 14.97
N ILE A 172 0.94 -6.58 13.75
CA ILE A 172 1.04 -5.21 13.22
C ILE A 172 -0.35 -4.59 13.08
N ILE A 173 -1.31 -5.37 12.57
CA ILE A 173 -2.69 -4.91 12.46
C ILE A 173 -3.33 -4.70 13.84
N ASP A 174 -3.11 -5.61 14.79
CA ASP A 174 -3.55 -5.46 16.18
C ASP A 174 -2.93 -4.19 16.81
N LEU A 175 -1.63 -3.94 16.57
CA LEU A 175 -0.92 -2.76 17.05
C LEU A 175 -1.57 -1.47 16.53
N ILE A 176 -1.82 -1.38 15.22
CA ILE A 176 -2.46 -0.20 14.62
C ILE A 176 -3.85 0.01 15.25
N LYS A 177 -4.63 -1.06 15.42
CA LYS A 177 -5.97 -1.02 16.01
C LYS A 177 -5.96 -0.57 17.48
N GLU A 178 -5.07 -1.12 18.30
CA GLU A 178 -4.98 -0.76 19.72
C GLU A 178 -4.46 0.67 19.93
N VAL A 179 -3.54 1.13 19.08
CA VAL A 179 -2.97 2.48 19.16
C VAL A 179 -3.94 3.55 18.61
N ASP A 180 -4.70 3.22 17.56
CA ASP A 180 -5.61 4.14 16.90
C ASP A 180 -6.76 3.39 16.17
N VAL A 181 -7.82 3.06 16.93
CA VAL A 181 -8.97 2.31 16.39
C VAL A 181 -9.71 3.08 15.30
N SER A 182 -9.83 4.41 15.42
CA SER A 182 -10.52 5.23 14.43
C SER A 182 -9.78 5.22 13.09
N HIS A 183 -8.45 5.33 13.13
CA HIS A 183 -7.62 5.22 11.93
C HIS A 183 -7.71 3.82 11.32
N TYR A 184 -7.64 2.78 12.16
CA TYR A 184 -7.78 1.39 11.73
C TYR A 184 -9.10 1.16 10.96
N ASP A 185 -10.23 1.61 11.49
CA ASP A 185 -11.55 1.40 10.89
C ASP A 185 -11.67 2.06 9.50
N GLU A 186 -11.08 3.24 9.30
CA GLU A 186 -11.02 3.87 7.98
C GLU A 186 -10.09 3.11 7.01
N MET A 187 -8.93 2.65 7.48
CA MET A 187 -7.99 1.89 6.65
C MET A 187 -8.57 0.54 6.18
N ILE A 188 -9.43 -0.09 6.98
CA ILE A 188 -10.13 -1.34 6.60
C ILE A 188 -11.07 -1.13 5.41
N LYS A 189 -11.74 0.03 5.34
CA LYS A 189 -12.61 0.37 4.20
C LYS A 189 -11.82 0.50 2.89
N ILE A 190 -10.54 0.88 2.98
CA ILE A 190 -9.63 1.01 1.84
C ILE A 190 -8.99 -0.34 1.49
N ALA A 191 -8.63 -1.16 2.49
CA ALA A 191 -7.95 -2.44 2.28
C ALA A 191 -8.81 -3.52 1.59
N ASN A 192 -10.14 -3.33 1.61
CA ASN A 192 -11.11 -4.09 0.82
C ASN A 192 -11.77 -3.15 -0.20
N PRO A 193 -11.05 -2.74 -1.26
CA PRO A 193 -11.62 -1.86 -2.27
C PRO A 193 -12.83 -2.57 -2.92
N ARG A 194 -13.91 -1.80 -3.12
CA ARG A 194 -15.21 -2.28 -3.64
C ARG A 194 -15.16 -2.71 -5.10
#